data_AF-A0A537NPG4-F1
#
_entry.id   AF-A0A537NPG4-F1
#
_cell.length_a   1.000
_cell.length_b   1.000
_cell.length_c   1.000
_cell.angle_alpha   90.00
_cell.angle_beta   90.00
_cell.angle_gamma   90.00
#
_symmetry.space_group_name_H-M   'P 1'
#
loop_
_entity.id
_entity.type
_entity.pdbx_description
1 polymer ?
#
loop_
_entity_poly.entity_id
_entity_poly.type
_entity_poly.pdbx_seq_one_letter_code
_entity_poly.pdbx_strand_id
1 'polypeptide(L)'
;NEAGAFFRFTDIYPKISGGQMWIALDPQSADKAPQEGILAIRDFSVRGEAALERVAAMPQHPGAPSPGVEFSRLHVDFSRSLGRFTIRDGVVKGPAIGATVDGYIDYMRNDVRMRGTFVPLYGLNNMFGQIPIVGLFLGGSNEGLIGLTYEVVGPPSAPVLRVNPISAVAPGLLRKFFEFPSGNGIGAQMPQSYAEPR
;
A
#
# COMPACT_ATOMS: atom_id res chain seq x y z
N ASN A 1 -21.95 -10.97 1.68
CA ASN A 1 -21.11 -10.74 2.88
C ASN A 1 -20.40 -12.03 3.29
N GLU A 2 -19.76 -12.70 2.35
CA GLU A 2 -19.17 -14.03 2.59
C GLU A 2 -17.75 -13.90 3.16
N ALA A 3 -16.95 -12.98 2.62
CA ALA A 3 -15.60 -12.69 3.11
C ALA A 3 -15.62 -12.34 4.61
N GLY A 4 -16.30 -11.27 4.99
CA GLY A 4 -16.32 -10.85 6.40
C GLY A 4 -16.90 -11.91 7.35
N ALA A 5 -17.85 -12.72 6.89
CA ALA A 5 -18.35 -13.84 7.70
C ALA A 5 -17.28 -14.94 7.87
N PHE A 6 -16.61 -15.33 6.78
CA PHE A 6 -15.57 -16.34 6.77
C PHE A 6 -14.36 -15.96 7.65
N PHE A 7 -13.85 -14.73 7.50
CA PHE A 7 -12.68 -14.28 8.26
C PHE A 7 -12.94 -14.13 9.75
N ARG A 8 -14.17 -13.78 10.14
CA ARG A 8 -14.58 -13.79 11.55
C ARG A 8 -14.78 -15.20 12.09
N PHE A 9 -15.42 -16.08 11.30
CA PHE A 9 -15.66 -17.47 11.70
C PHE A 9 -14.36 -18.25 11.92
N THR A 10 -13.36 -18.02 11.06
CA THR A 10 -12.05 -18.68 11.13
C THR A 10 -11.06 -18.00 12.07
N ASP A 11 -11.40 -16.82 12.60
CA ASP A 11 -10.55 -15.96 13.43
C ASP A 11 -9.19 -15.58 12.77
N ILE A 12 -9.09 -15.69 11.44
CA ILE A 12 -7.86 -15.37 10.71
C ILE A 12 -7.62 -13.86 10.70
N TYR A 13 -8.66 -13.09 10.38
CA TYR A 13 -8.58 -11.62 10.37
C TYR A 13 -9.98 -11.00 10.51
N PRO A 14 -10.53 -10.95 11.74
CA PRO A 14 -11.93 -10.59 11.98
C PRO A 14 -12.29 -9.13 11.64
N LYS A 15 -11.29 -8.31 11.31
CA LYS A 15 -11.44 -6.91 10.91
C LYS A 15 -12.00 -6.71 9.50
N ILE A 16 -12.01 -7.76 8.67
CA ILE A 16 -12.68 -7.71 7.35
C ILE A 16 -14.20 -7.74 7.55
N SER A 17 -14.88 -6.79 6.91
CA SER A 17 -16.33 -6.66 6.91
C SER A 17 -16.88 -6.53 5.50
N GLY A 18 -17.97 -7.24 5.20
CA GLY A 18 -18.61 -7.26 3.89
C GLY A 18 -17.87 -8.14 2.89
N GLY A 19 -18.07 -7.84 1.60
CA GLY A 19 -17.38 -8.46 0.47
C GLY A 19 -17.97 -9.78 -0.05
N GLN A 20 -17.69 -10.04 -1.33
CA GLN A 20 -17.84 -11.36 -1.95
C GLN A 20 -16.45 -12.00 -2.04
N MET A 21 -16.36 -13.30 -1.76
CA MET A 21 -15.10 -14.03 -1.86
C MET A 21 -15.23 -15.25 -2.74
N TRP A 22 -14.14 -15.61 -3.39
CA TRP A 22 -13.97 -16.94 -3.93
C TRP A 22 -12.54 -17.40 -3.69
N ILE A 23 -12.40 -18.71 -3.55
CA ILE A 23 -11.12 -19.37 -3.36
C ILE A 23 -11.05 -20.54 -4.33
N ALA A 24 -9.92 -20.67 -5.03
CA ALA A 24 -9.56 -21.86 -5.78
C ALA A 24 -8.29 -22.43 -5.18
N LEU A 25 -8.22 -23.75 -5.07
CA LEU A 25 -7.08 -24.47 -4.55
C LEU A 25 -6.94 -25.75 -5.35
N ASP A 26 -5.76 -25.98 -5.90
CA ASP A 26 -5.43 -27.18 -6.64
C ASP A 26 -5.57 -28.41 -5.73
N PRO A 27 -6.02 -29.55 -6.27
CA PRO A 27 -6.13 -30.78 -5.49
C PRO A 27 -4.77 -31.19 -4.91
N GLN A 28 -4.79 -31.78 -3.73
CA GLN A 28 -3.58 -32.36 -3.13
C GLN A 28 -3.01 -33.44 -4.04
N SER A 29 -1.76 -33.29 -4.45
CA SER A 29 -1.04 -34.29 -5.23
C SER A 29 -0.52 -35.43 -4.35
N ALA A 30 -0.31 -36.61 -4.94
CA ALA A 30 0.13 -37.81 -4.23
C ALA A 30 1.53 -37.67 -3.59
N ASP A 31 2.38 -36.82 -4.17
CA ASP A 31 3.72 -36.50 -3.69
C ASP A 31 3.74 -35.42 -2.59
N LYS A 32 2.56 -34.92 -2.16
CA LYS A 32 2.41 -33.85 -1.16
C LYS A 32 3.14 -32.56 -1.54
N ALA A 33 3.24 -32.27 -2.84
CA ALA A 33 3.75 -31.00 -3.32
C ALA A 33 2.92 -29.83 -2.75
N PRO A 34 3.49 -28.62 -2.65
CA PRO A 34 2.72 -27.44 -2.27
C PRO A 34 1.50 -27.28 -3.19
N GLN A 35 0.31 -27.12 -2.61
CA GLN A 35 -0.89 -26.82 -3.37
C GLN A 35 -0.88 -25.36 -3.78
N GLU A 36 -1.24 -25.10 -5.03
CA GLU A 36 -1.41 -23.75 -5.52
C GLU A 36 -2.84 -23.28 -5.41
N GLY A 37 -3.03 -22.02 -5.08
CA GLY A 37 -4.35 -21.46 -4.90
C GLY A 37 -4.39 -19.97 -5.16
N ILE A 38 -5.63 -19.52 -5.35
CA ILE A 38 -5.99 -18.13 -5.57
C ILE A 38 -7.09 -17.78 -4.59
N LEU A 39 -6.90 -16.68 -3.85
CA LEU A 39 -7.94 -16.06 -3.05
C LEU A 39 -8.26 -14.70 -3.65
N ALA A 40 -9.54 -14.44 -3.91
CA ALA A 40 -9.98 -13.13 -4.33
C ALA A 40 -11.19 -12.66 -3.55
N ILE A 41 -11.19 -11.37 -3.21
CA ILE A 41 -12.26 -10.70 -2.49
C ILE A 41 -12.60 -9.40 -3.22
N ARG A 42 -13.88 -9.08 -3.32
CA ARG A 42 -14.37 -7.82 -3.89
C ARG A 42 -15.21 -7.06 -2.89
N ASP A 43 -15.18 -5.74 -3.02
CA ASP A 43 -16.09 -4.80 -2.36
C ASP A 43 -16.21 -5.02 -0.83
N PHE A 44 -15.06 -4.92 -0.14
CA PHE A 44 -14.93 -5.17 1.29
C PHE A 44 -14.36 -3.97 2.04
N SER A 45 -14.48 -3.98 3.37
CA SER A 45 -13.91 -2.95 4.25
C SER A 45 -13.07 -3.60 5.36
N VAL A 46 -12.02 -2.91 5.80
CA VAL A 46 -11.25 -3.27 7.00
C VAL A 46 -11.56 -2.25 8.09
N ARG A 47 -12.09 -2.69 9.23
CA ARG A 47 -12.55 -1.81 10.32
C ARG A 47 -11.75 -2.04 11.59
N GLY A 48 -11.48 -0.96 12.34
CA GLY A 48 -10.80 -1.04 13.63
C GLY A 48 -9.29 -1.30 13.47
N GLU A 49 -8.71 -0.76 12.41
CA GLU A 49 -7.27 -0.85 12.14
C GLU A 49 -6.66 0.55 12.07
N ALA A 50 -6.31 1.09 13.23
CA ALA A 50 -5.83 2.47 13.35
C ALA A 50 -4.57 2.74 12.50
N ALA A 51 -3.69 1.75 12.31
CA ALA A 51 -2.52 1.92 11.45
C ALA A 51 -2.94 2.13 9.98
N LEU A 52 -3.85 1.29 9.50
CA LEU A 52 -4.36 1.38 8.14
C LEU A 52 -5.14 2.66 7.90
N GLU A 53 -5.97 3.06 8.86
CA GLU A 53 -6.80 4.27 8.75
C GLU A 53 -5.96 5.56 8.76
N ARG A 54 -4.83 5.59 9.50
CA ARG A 54 -3.85 6.68 9.44
C ARG A 54 -3.16 6.76 8.07
N VAL A 55 -2.74 5.63 7.51
CA VAL A 55 -2.16 5.57 6.15
C VAL A 55 -3.20 5.99 5.11
N ALA A 56 -4.46 5.66 5.35
CA ALA A 56 -5.57 6.14 4.56
C ALA A 56 -5.97 7.60 4.83
N ALA A 57 -5.17 8.37 5.58
CA ALA A 57 -5.46 9.76 5.93
C ALA A 57 -6.90 10.00 6.44
N MET A 58 -7.55 8.97 6.98
CA MET A 58 -8.93 9.04 7.43
C MET A 58 -8.97 9.69 8.82
N PRO A 59 -9.73 10.77 9.02
CA PRO A 59 -9.85 11.43 10.32
C PRO A 59 -10.36 10.46 11.39
N GLN A 60 -9.51 10.16 12.36
CA GLN A 60 -9.88 9.36 13.52
C GLN A 60 -10.61 10.24 14.53
N HIS A 61 -11.89 9.97 14.75
CA HIS A 61 -12.68 10.66 15.77
C HIS A 61 -12.69 9.84 17.06
N PRO A 62 -12.16 10.37 18.19
CA PRO A 62 -12.22 9.69 19.47
C PRO A 62 -13.67 9.34 19.85
N GLY A 63 -13.96 8.05 20.07
CA GLY A 63 -15.26 7.58 20.53
C GLY A 63 -16.33 7.36 19.45
N ALA A 64 -16.07 7.70 18.18
CA ALA A 64 -16.95 7.33 17.07
C ALA A 64 -16.50 5.99 16.45
N PRO A 65 -17.42 5.11 16.04
CA PRO A 65 -17.07 3.94 15.25
C PRO A 65 -16.37 4.41 13.97
N SER A 66 -15.13 3.97 13.77
CA SER A 66 -14.43 4.26 12.52
C SER A 66 -15.21 3.65 11.34
N PRO A 67 -15.39 4.39 10.23
CA PRO A 67 -15.99 3.82 9.02
C PRO A 67 -15.14 2.66 8.45
N GLY A 68 -13.86 2.58 8.84
CA GLY A 68 -12.87 1.67 8.29
C GLY A 68 -12.42 2.09 6.90
N VAL A 69 -11.52 1.29 6.32
CA VAL A 69 -10.95 1.53 4.99
C VAL A 69 -11.59 0.59 3.98
N GLU A 70 -12.08 1.17 2.87
CA GLU A 70 -12.74 0.43 1.80
C GLU A 70 -11.77 -0.05 0.72
N PHE A 71 -12.05 -1.22 0.17
CA PHE A 71 -11.28 -1.86 -0.89
C PHE A 71 -12.21 -2.45 -1.94
N SER A 72 -11.90 -2.22 -3.22
CA SER A 72 -12.65 -2.76 -4.35
C SER A 72 -12.20 -4.17 -4.72
N ARG A 73 -10.92 -4.50 -4.50
CA ARG A 73 -10.36 -5.81 -4.89
C ARG A 73 -9.19 -6.21 -4.00
N LEU A 74 -9.17 -7.47 -3.63
CA LEU A 74 -8.01 -8.21 -3.14
C LEU A 74 -7.82 -9.44 -4.03
N HIS A 75 -6.59 -9.69 -4.44
CA HIS A 75 -6.16 -10.87 -5.18
C HIS A 75 -4.88 -11.40 -4.54
N VAL A 76 -4.83 -12.70 -4.26
CA VAL A 76 -3.68 -13.35 -3.64
C VAL A 76 -3.43 -14.68 -4.33
N ASP A 77 -2.27 -14.80 -4.97
CA ASP A 77 -1.71 -16.07 -5.42
C ASP A 77 -0.87 -16.65 -4.28
N PHE A 78 -1.21 -17.86 -3.84
CA PHE A 78 -0.57 -18.49 -2.70
C PHE A 78 -0.21 -19.96 -2.96
N SER A 79 0.79 -20.46 -2.23
CA SER A 79 1.00 -21.89 -2.05
C SER A 79 0.76 -22.31 -0.61
N ARG A 80 0.26 -23.53 -0.44
CA ARG A 80 0.10 -24.17 0.86
C ARG A 80 0.84 -25.49 0.89
N SER A 81 1.76 -25.62 1.84
CA SER A 81 2.37 -26.90 2.20
C SER A 81 2.11 -27.22 3.66
N LEU A 82 2.56 -28.38 4.13
CA LEU A 82 2.37 -28.79 5.52
C LEU A 82 3.02 -27.78 6.47
N GLY A 83 2.20 -27.05 7.22
CA GLY A 83 2.67 -26.08 8.21
C GLY A 83 3.22 -24.77 7.64
N ARG A 84 3.12 -24.52 6.33
CA ARG A 84 3.53 -23.24 5.72
C ARG A 84 2.52 -22.74 4.70
N PHE A 85 2.20 -21.45 4.80
CA PHE A 85 1.41 -20.71 3.83
C PHE A 85 2.28 -19.63 3.21
N THR A 86 2.43 -19.64 1.89
CA THR A 86 3.29 -18.68 1.17
C THR A 86 2.42 -17.82 0.27
N ILE A 87 2.55 -16.51 0.38
CA ILE A 87 1.96 -15.56 -0.55
C ILE A 87 3.04 -15.23 -1.59
N ARG A 88 2.76 -15.55 -2.85
CA ARG A 88 3.66 -15.19 -3.97
C ARG A 88 3.41 -13.78 -4.45
N ASP A 89 2.14 -13.46 -4.68
CA ASP A 89 1.71 -12.13 -5.11
C ASP A 89 0.36 -11.83 -4.48
N GLY A 90 0.36 -10.86 -3.58
CA GLY A 90 -0.84 -10.32 -2.97
C GLY A 90 -1.00 -8.86 -3.36
N VAL A 91 -2.16 -8.49 -3.89
CA VAL A 91 -2.48 -7.10 -4.24
C VAL A 91 -3.84 -6.75 -3.67
N VAL A 92 -3.91 -5.62 -2.97
CA VAL A 92 -5.16 -5.02 -2.51
C VAL A 92 -5.30 -3.61 -3.08
N LYS A 93 -6.51 -3.27 -3.52
CA LYS A 93 -6.84 -2.01 -4.19
C LYS A 93 -8.06 -1.37 -3.55
N GLY A 94 -7.94 -0.11 -3.20
CA GLY A 94 -9.04 0.74 -2.75
C GLY A 94 -8.99 2.11 -3.42
N PRO A 95 -10.01 2.96 -3.20
CA PRO A 95 -10.01 4.34 -3.71
C PRO A 95 -8.97 5.23 -3.01
N ALA A 96 -8.66 4.87 -1.76
CA ALA A 96 -7.88 5.68 -0.83
C ALA A 96 -6.41 5.23 -0.80
N ILE A 97 -6.20 3.91 -0.78
CA ILE A 97 -4.89 3.27 -0.70
C ILE A 97 -4.86 1.97 -1.53
N GLY A 98 -3.67 1.59 -1.98
CA GLY A 98 -3.37 0.25 -2.49
C GLY A 98 -2.18 -0.35 -1.74
N ALA A 99 -2.06 -1.68 -1.76
CA ALA A 99 -0.88 -2.34 -1.21
C ALA A 99 -0.53 -3.64 -1.94
N THR A 100 0.75 -4.00 -1.86
CA THR A 100 1.24 -5.35 -2.16
C THR A 100 1.59 -6.12 -0.90
N VAL A 101 1.65 -7.44 -1.02
CA VAL A 101 2.25 -8.32 -0.02
C VAL A 101 2.84 -9.57 -0.68
N ASP A 102 4.06 -9.94 -0.29
CA ASP A 102 4.68 -11.24 -0.57
C ASP A 102 5.35 -11.77 0.70
N GLY A 103 5.50 -13.09 0.81
CA GLY A 103 6.19 -13.72 1.92
C GLY A 103 5.51 -14.99 2.41
N TYR A 104 5.66 -15.31 3.69
CA TYR A 104 5.14 -16.55 4.25
C TYR A 104 4.77 -16.47 5.73
N ILE A 105 3.96 -17.45 6.12
CA ILE A 105 3.66 -17.82 7.49
C ILE A 105 4.10 -19.27 7.65
N ASP A 106 5.04 -19.53 8.56
CA ASP A 106 5.51 -20.85 8.93
C ASP A 106 5.01 -21.17 10.34
N TYR A 107 3.96 -21.99 10.42
CA TYR A 107 3.32 -22.38 11.66
C TYR A 107 4.18 -23.35 12.48
N MET A 108 5.06 -24.13 11.83
CA MET A 108 5.94 -25.07 12.53
C MET A 108 7.10 -24.34 13.20
N ARG A 109 7.62 -23.29 12.56
CA ARG A 109 8.69 -22.45 13.08
C ARG A 109 8.18 -21.25 13.89
N ASN A 110 6.86 -21.07 13.97
CA ASN A 110 6.22 -19.93 14.62
C ASN A 110 6.80 -18.59 14.11
N ASP A 111 6.95 -18.48 12.77
CA ASP A 111 7.58 -17.33 12.12
C ASP A 111 6.71 -16.82 10.97
N VAL A 112 6.49 -15.51 10.95
CA VAL A 112 5.90 -14.76 9.86
C VAL A 112 6.99 -13.90 9.28
N ARG A 113 7.12 -13.90 7.95
CA ARG A 113 7.89 -12.89 7.23
C ARG A 113 7.14 -12.51 5.99
N MET A 114 6.55 -11.33 6.02
CA MET A 114 5.92 -10.72 4.86
C MET A 114 6.52 -9.35 4.62
N ARG A 115 6.45 -8.89 3.40
CA ARG A 115 6.84 -7.54 3.02
C ARG A 115 5.91 -7.04 1.94
N GLY A 116 5.93 -5.73 1.72
CA GLY A 116 5.17 -5.13 0.65
C GLY A 116 5.33 -3.63 0.63
N THR A 117 4.48 -2.98 -0.14
CA THR A 117 4.48 -1.53 -0.31
C THR A 117 3.07 -1.00 -0.22
N PHE A 118 2.83 0.00 0.61
CA PHE A 118 1.61 0.81 0.61
C PHE A 118 1.77 1.99 -0.35
N VAL A 119 0.74 2.27 -1.13
CA VAL A 119 0.69 3.45 -2.00
C VAL A 119 -0.58 4.24 -1.64
N PRO A 120 -0.43 5.43 -1.05
CA PRO A 120 -1.54 6.38 -0.94
C PRO A 120 -1.99 6.80 -2.34
N LEU A 121 -3.30 6.81 -2.58
CA LEU A 121 -3.88 7.15 -3.89
C LEU A 121 -4.51 8.55 -3.93
N TYR A 122 -4.51 9.27 -2.81
CA TYR A 122 -4.97 10.66 -2.72
C TYR A 122 -4.20 11.53 -3.72
N GLY A 123 -4.89 11.99 -4.77
CA GLY A 123 -4.34 12.94 -5.75
C GLY A 123 -4.04 12.41 -7.16
N LEU A 124 -4.30 11.12 -7.46
CA LEU A 124 -3.95 10.51 -8.76
C LEU A 124 -5.16 10.23 -9.67
N ASN A 125 -6.25 10.99 -9.46
CA ASN A 125 -7.65 10.71 -9.83
C ASN A 125 -7.95 10.33 -11.30
N ASN A 126 -7.00 10.30 -12.23
CA ASN A 126 -7.25 9.97 -13.64
C ASN A 126 -6.28 8.95 -14.28
N MET A 127 -5.20 8.51 -13.63
CA MET A 127 -4.15 7.74 -14.33
C MET A 127 -4.20 6.22 -14.12
N PHE A 128 -4.98 5.71 -13.17
CA PHE A 128 -4.87 4.31 -12.70
C PHE A 128 -5.99 3.35 -13.13
N GLY A 129 -6.95 3.81 -13.93
CA GLY A 129 -8.09 2.98 -14.37
C GLY A 129 -7.70 1.71 -15.16
N GLN A 130 -6.47 1.62 -15.67
CA GLN A 130 -6.04 0.53 -16.57
C GLN A 130 -4.61 0.02 -16.34
N ILE A 131 -3.88 0.50 -15.33
CA ILE A 131 -2.48 0.10 -15.14
C ILE A 131 -2.40 -1.22 -14.36
N PRO A 132 -1.69 -2.26 -14.87
CA PRO A 132 -1.39 -3.46 -14.10
C PRO A 132 -0.62 -3.05 -12.85
N ILE A 133 -1.25 -3.18 -11.70
CA ILE A 133 -0.70 -2.69 -10.43
C ILE A 133 0.63 -3.38 -10.09
N VAL A 134 0.83 -4.60 -10.55
CA VAL A 134 2.11 -5.33 -10.47
C VAL A 134 3.28 -4.51 -11.05
N GLY A 135 3.08 -3.79 -12.17
CA GLY A 135 4.13 -2.96 -12.80
C GLY A 135 4.49 -1.69 -12.01
N LEU A 136 3.60 -1.22 -11.14
CA LEU A 136 3.80 -0.02 -10.31
C LEU A 136 4.74 -0.29 -9.13
N PHE A 137 4.70 -1.52 -8.61
CA PHE A 137 5.43 -1.92 -7.41
C PHE A 137 6.83 -2.49 -7.72
N LEU A 138 7.15 -2.74 -8.99
CA LEU A 138 8.41 -3.32 -9.47
C LEU A 138 9.44 -2.29 -9.98
N GLY A 139 9.29 -1.00 -9.64
CA GLY A 139 10.28 0.03 -9.97
C GLY A 139 10.26 0.50 -11.43
N GLY A 140 9.12 0.40 -12.12
CA GLY A 140 8.92 1.03 -13.41
C GLY A 140 8.94 2.56 -13.29
N SER A 141 9.79 3.20 -14.09
CA SER A 141 10.04 4.65 -14.19
C SER A 141 8.77 5.50 -14.14
N ASN A 142 8.32 5.85 -12.93
CA ASN A 142 7.29 6.85 -12.71
C ASN A 142 7.80 7.78 -11.61
N GLU A 143 8.36 8.91 -12.05
CA GLU A 143 8.97 9.97 -11.25
C GLU A 143 7.95 10.72 -10.35
N GLY A 144 7.14 10.00 -9.54
CA GLY A 144 6.25 10.69 -8.59
C GLY A 144 5.51 9.86 -7.55
N LEU A 145 5.74 8.54 -7.43
CA LEU A 145 4.96 7.71 -6.50
C LEU A 145 5.75 7.39 -5.23
N ILE A 146 5.29 7.97 -4.12
CA ILE A 146 5.81 7.72 -2.77
C ILE A 146 5.15 6.44 -2.24
N GLY A 147 5.81 5.30 -2.45
CA GLY A 147 5.44 4.03 -1.82
C GLY A 147 6.11 3.88 -0.46
N LEU A 148 5.34 3.50 0.56
CA LEU A 148 5.87 3.15 1.89
C LEU A 148 6.11 1.65 1.95
N THR A 149 7.36 1.22 1.91
CA THR A 149 7.71 -0.20 2.07
C THR A 149 7.55 -0.62 3.52
N TYR A 150 7.08 -1.85 3.73
CA TYR A 150 6.86 -2.41 5.04
C TYR A 150 7.29 -3.88 5.10
N GLU A 151 7.58 -4.35 6.30
CA GLU A 151 7.76 -5.75 6.64
C GLU A 151 6.89 -6.12 7.85
N VAL A 152 6.44 -7.36 7.88
CA VAL A 152 5.72 -7.97 9.00
C VAL A 152 6.54 -9.18 9.43
N VAL A 153 7.06 -9.15 10.64
CA VAL A 153 7.98 -10.17 11.16
C VAL A 153 7.59 -10.64 12.55
N GLY A 154 7.96 -11.87 12.92
CA GLY A 154 7.76 -12.42 14.26
C GLY A 154 6.69 -13.51 14.32
N PRO A 155 6.19 -13.87 15.51
CA PRO A 155 5.26 -14.99 15.66
C PRO A 155 3.89 -14.67 15.03
N PRO A 156 3.21 -15.64 14.38
CA PRO A 156 1.86 -15.45 13.81
C PRO A 156 0.82 -14.93 14.79
N SER A 157 0.95 -15.21 16.09
CA SER A 157 0.06 -14.72 17.14
C SER A 157 0.29 -13.26 17.53
N ALA A 158 1.48 -12.72 17.26
CA ALA A 158 1.85 -11.34 17.60
C ALA A 158 2.88 -10.79 16.60
N PRO A 159 2.52 -10.66 15.31
CA PRO A 159 3.44 -10.15 14.30
C PRO A 159 3.71 -8.66 14.51
N VAL A 160 4.91 -8.22 14.19
CA VAL A 160 5.34 -6.81 14.29
C VAL A 160 5.42 -6.22 12.89
N LEU A 161 4.62 -5.17 12.65
CA LEU A 161 4.72 -4.35 11.45
C LEU A 161 5.85 -3.32 11.61
N ARG A 162 6.76 -3.28 10.65
CA ARG A 162 7.85 -2.31 10.57
C ARG A 162 7.76 -1.61 9.22
N VAL A 163 7.86 -0.29 9.21
CA VAL A 163 7.75 0.54 8.00
C VAL A 163 9.09 1.22 7.77
N ASN A 164 9.56 1.23 6.53
CA ASN A 164 10.77 1.95 6.15
C ASN A 164 10.44 3.30 5.48
N PRO A 165 10.62 4.43 6.19
CA PRO A 165 10.28 5.75 5.65
C PRO A 165 11.28 6.25 4.60
N ILE A 166 12.48 5.66 4.46
CA ILE A 166 13.52 6.13 3.51
C ILE A 166 13.14 5.81 2.05
N SER A 167 12.16 4.94 1.80
CA SER A 167 11.61 4.73 0.46
C SER A 167 10.76 5.91 -0.06
N ALA A 168 10.54 6.95 0.75
CA ALA A 168 9.76 8.14 0.39
C ALA A 168 10.57 9.26 -0.32
N VAL A 169 11.74 8.96 -0.89
CA VAL A 169 12.55 9.98 -1.60
C VAL A 169 11.82 10.44 -2.86
N ALA A 170 11.26 11.64 -2.77
CA ALA A 170 10.50 12.34 -3.78
C ALA A 170 11.34 12.67 -5.04
N PRO A 171 10.76 12.55 -6.25
CA PRO A 171 11.31 13.18 -7.43
C PRO A 171 11.02 14.69 -7.44
N GLY A 172 12.06 15.49 -7.67
CA GLY A 172 11.98 16.81 -8.31
C GLY A 172 11.32 18.00 -7.58
N LEU A 173 10.38 17.82 -6.66
CA LEU A 173 9.57 18.96 -6.15
C LEU A 173 10.16 19.67 -4.91
N LEU A 174 11.22 19.16 -4.29
CA LEU A 174 11.85 19.80 -3.12
C LEU A 174 12.92 20.84 -3.49
N ARG A 175 13.34 20.94 -4.76
CA ARG A 175 14.31 21.99 -5.16
C ARG A 175 13.73 23.40 -5.05
N LYS A 176 12.41 23.57 -5.18
CA LYS A 176 11.80 24.91 -5.25
C LYS A 176 11.47 25.56 -3.90
N PHE A 177 11.51 24.80 -2.80
CA PHE A 177 11.25 25.35 -1.45
C PHE A 177 12.52 25.68 -0.66
N PHE A 178 13.71 25.36 -1.20
CA PHE A 178 15.01 25.70 -0.62
C PHE A 178 15.79 26.77 -1.39
N GLU A 179 15.24 27.32 -2.49
CA GLU A 179 15.70 28.61 -2.99
C GLU A 179 15.24 29.69 -2.00
N PHE A 180 16.12 30.00 -1.06
CA PHE A 180 16.07 31.24 -0.29
C PHE A 180 15.80 32.42 -1.23
N PRO A 181 14.98 33.40 -0.86
CA PRO A 181 14.97 34.67 -1.54
C PRO A 181 16.37 35.29 -1.36
N SER A 182 17.22 35.15 -2.37
CA SER A 182 18.40 36.00 -2.53
C SER A 182 17.86 37.42 -2.69
N GLY A 183 17.78 38.14 -1.58
CA GLY A 183 17.50 39.55 -1.58
C GLY A 183 18.55 40.31 -2.39
N ASN A 184 18.04 41.30 -3.13
CA ASN A 184 18.70 42.50 -3.62
C ASN A 184 19.74 42.38 -4.75
N GLY A 185 19.35 42.93 -5.89
CA GLY A 185 20.24 43.31 -6.99
C GLY A 185 19.49 43.98 -8.12
N ILE A 186 18.68 45.02 -7.84
CA ILE A 186 18.11 45.89 -8.88
C ILE A 186 19.26 46.73 -9.44
N GLY A 187 20.03 46.15 -10.36
CA GLY A 187 20.92 46.88 -11.25
C GLY A 187 20.07 47.49 -12.37
N ALA A 188 19.41 48.62 -12.09
CA ALA A 188 18.77 49.41 -13.13
C ALA A 188 19.82 49.82 -14.17
N GLN A 189 19.63 49.35 -15.39
CA GLN A 189 20.33 49.81 -16.58
C GLN A 189 20.11 51.32 -16.73
N MET A 190 21.20 52.09 -16.72
CA MET A 190 21.16 53.51 -17.11
C MET A 190 20.97 53.61 -18.63
N PRO A 191 19.98 54.37 -19.14
CA PRO A 191 20.01 54.84 -20.51
C PRO A 191 20.91 56.07 -20.61
N GLN A 192 21.90 56.05 -21.50
CA GLN A 192 22.51 57.28 -21.99
C GLN A 192 21.57 57.95 -23.00
N SER A 193 21.38 59.27 -22.88
CA SER A 193 21.63 60.26 -23.95
C SER A 193 20.75 61.52 -23.86
N TYR A 194 21.44 62.66 -23.78
CA TYR A 194 21.14 64.03 -24.26
C TYR A 194 20.06 64.90 -23.59
N ALA A 195 20.51 66.00 -22.97
CA ALA A 195 20.33 67.38 -23.49
C ALA A 195 21.07 68.41 -22.61
N GLU A 196 22.02 69.16 -23.21
CA GLU A 196 22.35 70.54 -22.80
C GLU A 196 21.19 71.47 -23.21
N PRO A 197 20.87 72.56 -22.48
CA PRO A 197 21.57 73.82 -22.75
C PRO A 197 21.70 74.86 -21.60
N ARG A 198 22.66 75.78 -21.87
CA ARG A 198 22.97 77.12 -21.33
C ARG A 198 24.00 77.23 -20.21
#